data_AF-A0A383BSQ0-F1
#
_entry.id   AF-A0A383BSQ0-F1
#
_cell.length_a   1.000
_cell.length_b   1.000
_cell.length_c   1.000
_cell.angle_alpha   90.00
_cell.angle_beta   90.00
_cell.angle_gamma   90.00
#
_symmetry.space_group_name_H-M   'P 1'
#
loop_
_entity.id
_entity.type
_entity.pdbx_description
1 polymer ?
#
loop_
_entity_poly.entity_id
_entity_poly.type
_entity_poly.pdbx_seq_one_letter_code
_entity_poly.pdbx_strand_id
1 'polypeptide(L)'
;VAKTITYKIPNERYGTDDSEGKTASVEYNGPDTLVCWVINNEPKTRVVDSFAKEDVPDRPTPLNYTAVEIDATASDENAVRVALIYGGIPVQMQLEVDNGVAEIPNKHIADPTDIREVYSKPKAIEDCIDLDTMEWTPLAYRTGNVPNRTDENLRQIRNGLLDTSDQKMVADMPAGLAAEWTTYRQTLRDLPALTAAI
;
A
#
# COMPACT_ATOMS: atom_id res chain seq x y z
N VAL A 1 15.97 15.94 -9.63
CA VAL A 1 15.09 16.57 -10.64
C VAL A 1 13.69 16.76 -10.06
N ALA A 2 13.08 17.93 -10.31
CA ALA A 2 11.69 18.21 -9.97
C ALA A 2 10.83 18.07 -11.23
N LYS A 3 9.82 17.20 -11.22
CA LYS A 3 8.82 17.07 -12.30
C LYS A 3 7.51 16.51 -11.78
N THR A 4 6.40 16.85 -12.43
CA THR A 4 5.13 16.13 -12.27
C THR A 4 5.21 14.83 -13.07
N ILE A 5 4.88 13.70 -12.44
CA ILE A 5 4.78 12.40 -13.10
C ILE A 5 3.30 12.04 -13.25
N THR A 6 2.90 11.57 -14.42
CA THR A 6 1.53 11.09 -14.68
C THR A 6 1.56 9.59 -14.92
N TYR A 7 0.71 8.85 -14.21
CA TYR A 7 0.68 7.40 -14.26
C TYR A 7 -0.75 6.86 -14.33
N LYS A 8 -0.88 5.66 -14.90
CA LYS A 8 -2.16 4.97 -15.01
C LYS A 8 -2.59 4.43 -13.66
N ILE A 9 -3.90 4.39 -13.45
CA ILE A 9 -4.51 3.76 -12.29
C ILE A 9 -5.55 2.74 -12.75
N PRO A 10 -5.75 1.63 -12.02
CA PRO A 10 -6.78 0.67 -12.36
C PRO A 10 -8.19 1.27 -12.18
N ASN A 11 -9.15 0.70 -12.90
CA ASN A 11 -10.55 1.08 -12.88
C ASN A 11 -11.15 0.95 -11.46
N GLU A 12 -10.67 -0.04 -10.71
CA GLU A 12 -11.06 -0.35 -9.33
C GLU A 12 -9.83 -0.54 -8.43
N ARG A 13 -9.97 -0.22 -7.14
CA ARG A 13 -8.90 -0.41 -6.15
C ARG A 13 -8.49 -1.88 -6.08
N TYR A 14 -7.19 -2.13 -6.21
CA TYR A 14 -6.59 -3.47 -6.28
C TYR A 14 -6.97 -4.33 -7.50
N GLY A 15 -7.67 -3.75 -8.46
CA GLY A 15 -7.85 -4.32 -9.79
C GLY A 15 -6.59 -4.18 -10.65
N THR A 16 -6.62 -4.83 -11.82
CA THR A 16 -5.54 -4.75 -12.82
C THR A 16 -6.01 -4.22 -14.18
N ASP A 17 -7.32 -4.03 -14.34
CA ASP A 17 -7.90 -3.46 -15.56
C ASP A 17 -7.79 -1.94 -15.52
N ASP A 18 -7.18 -1.35 -16.55
CA ASP A 18 -7.00 0.09 -16.72
C ASP A 18 -7.61 0.59 -18.05
N SER A 19 -8.55 -0.18 -18.61
CA SER A 19 -9.18 0.08 -19.91
C SER A 19 -9.95 1.41 -20.00
N GLU A 20 -10.36 2.00 -18.87
CA GLU A 20 -11.00 3.33 -18.86
C GLU A 20 -10.00 4.48 -18.99
N GLY A 21 -8.69 4.20 -18.97
CA GLY A 21 -7.64 5.20 -19.17
C GLY A 21 -7.52 6.21 -18.04
N LYS A 22 -7.94 5.85 -16.82
CA LYS A 22 -7.80 6.70 -15.62
C LYS A 22 -6.32 6.94 -15.31
N THR A 23 -6.01 8.16 -14.89
CA THR A 23 -4.65 8.55 -14.50
C THR A 23 -4.66 9.32 -13.18
N ALA A 24 -3.50 9.33 -12.53
CA ALA A 24 -3.19 10.19 -11.39
C ALA A 24 -1.83 10.85 -11.62
N SER A 25 -1.54 11.89 -10.83
CA SER A 25 -0.29 12.63 -10.92
C SER A 25 0.27 12.90 -9.54
N VAL A 26 1.60 12.92 -9.44
CA VAL A 26 2.30 13.33 -8.22
C VAL A 26 3.55 14.15 -8.57
N GLU A 27 3.95 15.03 -7.67
CA GLU A 27 5.22 15.72 -7.78
C GLU A 27 6.36 14.78 -7.39
N TYR A 28 7.35 14.68 -8.28
CA TYR A 28 8.57 13.93 -8.06
C TYR A 28 9.74 14.90 -7.86
N ASN A 29 10.43 14.73 -6.74
CA ASN A 29 11.68 15.39 -6.37
C ASN A 29 12.68 14.33 -5.88
N GLY A 30 13.27 13.59 -6.82
CA GLY A 30 14.31 12.60 -6.58
C GLY A 30 15.44 12.69 -7.61
N PRO A 31 16.37 11.72 -7.70
CA PRO A 31 17.45 11.75 -8.68
C PRO A 31 16.93 11.71 -10.13
N ASP A 32 17.69 12.28 -11.06
CA ASP A 32 17.42 12.13 -12.50
C ASP A 32 17.83 10.73 -12.99
N THR A 33 18.92 10.19 -12.45
CA THR A 33 19.42 8.84 -12.70
C THR A 33 19.57 8.09 -11.39
N LEU A 34 18.91 6.94 -11.29
CA LEU A 34 19.08 6.01 -10.19
C LEU A 34 20.03 4.87 -10.62
N VAL A 35 21.05 4.59 -9.81
CA VAL A 35 21.92 3.43 -9.99
C VAL A 35 21.48 2.33 -9.04
N CYS A 36 20.99 1.22 -9.60
CA CYS A 36 20.53 0.05 -8.88
C CYS A 36 21.60 -1.04 -8.90
N TRP A 37 21.94 -1.60 -7.74
CA TRP A 37 22.72 -2.82 -7.66
C TRP A 37 21.78 -4.02 -7.60
N VAL A 38 21.76 -4.78 -8.69
CA VAL A 38 20.85 -5.91 -8.89
C VAL A 38 21.59 -7.21 -8.66
N ILE A 39 21.12 -8.02 -7.72
CA ILE A 39 21.64 -9.38 -7.55
C ILE A 39 20.91 -10.35 -8.49
N ASN A 40 21.66 -11.27 -9.08
CA ASN A 40 21.10 -12.40 -9.81
C ASN A 40 20.88 -13.58 -8.85
N ASN A 41 19.70 -13.66 -8.22
CA ASN A 41 19.31 -14.78 -7.36
C ASN A 41 18.33 -15.67 -8.11
N GLU A 42 18.80 -16.62 -8.93
CA GLU A 42 17.90 -17.57 -9.60
C GLU A 42 16.89 -18.16 -8.58
N PRO A 43 15.57 -17.98 -8.79
CA PRO A 43 14.91 -17.67 -10.07
C PRO A 43 14.55 -16.19 -10.34
N LYS A 44 14.93 -15.22 -9.49
CA LYS A 44 14.53 -13.81 -9.60
C LYS A 44 15.67 -12.82 -9.40
N THR A 45 15.75 -11.83 -10.29
CA THR A 45 16.57 -10.65 -10.08
C THR A 45 16.01 -9.79 -8.95
N ARG A 46 16.87 -9.06 -8.24
CA ARG A 46 16.41 -8.15 -7.19
C ARG A 46 17.32 -6.93 -7.03
N VAL A 47 16.74 -5.74 -6.94
CA VAL A 47 17.44 -4.53 -6.44
C VAL A 47 17.72 -4.70 -4.96
N VAL A 48 19.01 -4.72 -4.60
CA VAL A 48 19.46 -4.85 -3.21
C VAL A 48 19.83 -3.50 -2.62
N ASP A 49 20.46 -2.66 -3.44
CA ASP A 49 20.83 -1.28 -3.10
C ASP A 49 20.52 -0.36 -4.27
N SER A 50 20.29 0.93 -3.97
CA SER A 50 20.04 1.96 -4.95
C SER A 50 20.63 3.30 -4.51
N PHE A 51 21.24 4.02 -5.44
CA PHE A 51 21.91 5.29 -5.17
C PHE A 51 21.48 6.33 -6.21
N ALA A 52 21.37 7.60 -5.79
CA ALA A 52 21.48 8.68 -6.75
C ALA A 52 22.86 8.58 -7.42
N LYS A 53 22.98 8.94 -8.70
CA LYS A 53 24.21 8.73 -9.48
C LYS A 53 25.44 9.39 -8.85
N GLU A 54 25.24 10.56 -8.25
CA GLU A 54 26.24 11.34 -7.51
C GLU A 54 26.66 10.71 -6.17
N ASP A 55 25.81 9.83 -5.61
CA ASP A 55 26.01 9.19 -4.30
C ASP A 55 26.50 7.73 -4.43
N VAL A 56 26.80 7.28 -5.65
CA VAL A 56 27.33 5.93 -5.87
C VAL A 56 28.67 5.81 -5.12
N PRO A 57 28.83 4.80 -4.25
CA PRO A 57 30.04 4.68 -3.45
C PRO A 57 31.25 4.40 -4.35
N ASP A 58 32.39 4.98 -4.00
CA ASP A 58 33.70 4.74 -4.65
C ASP A 58 34.26 3.36 -4.25
N ARG A 59 33.51 2.32 -4.59
CA ARG A 59 33.89 0.92 -4.43
C ARG A 59 33.31 0.12 -5.60
N PRO A 60 33.99 -0.95 -6.02
CA PRO A 60 33.44 -1.80 -7.07
C PRO A 60 32.11 -2.40 -6.62
N THR A 61 31.21 -2.59 -7.59
CA THR A 61 29.98 -3.38 -7.43
C THR A 61 30.35 -4.75 -6.86
N PRO A 62 29.67 -5.25 -5.82
CA PRO A 62 30.01 -6.52 -5.19
C PRO A 62 29.93 -7.69 -6.18
N LEU A 63 30.69 -8.75 -5.91
CA LEU A 63 30.64 -9.98 -6.69
C LEU A 63 29.21 -10.54 -6.72
N ASN A 64 28.71 -10.89 -7.92
CA ASN A 64 27.35 -11.35 -8.22
C ASN A 64 26.26 -10.26 -8.33
N TYR A 65 26.65 -8.99 -8.36
CA TYR A 65 25.74 -7.88 -8.57
C TYR A 65 26.05 -7.21 -9.91
N THR A 66 24.99 -6.75 -10.58
CA THR A 66 25.06 -5.93 -11.78
C THR A 66 24.59 -4.52 -11.44
N ALA A 67 25.39 -3.50 -11.74
CA ALA A 67 24.96 -2.11 -11.64
C ALA A 67 24.16 -1.73 -12.88
N VAL A 68 22.93 -1.25 -12.69
CA VAL A 68 22.02 -0.86 -13.76
C VAL A 68 21.51 0.56 -13.49
N GLU A 69 21.50 1.40 -14.52
CA GLU A 69 20.98 2.77 -14.43
C GLU A 69 19.50 2.84 -14.87
N ILE A 70 18.72 3.68 -14.18
CA ILE A 70 17.37 4.07 -14.58
C ILE A 70 17.35 5.58 -14.75
N ASP A 71 17.10 6.05 -15.98
CA ASP A 71 16.86 7.46 -16.28
C ASP A 71 15.38 7.80 -16.01
N ALA A 72 15.12 8.54 -14.93
CA ALA A 72 13.79 9.02 -14.52
C ALA A 72 13.24 10.13 -15.44
N THR A 73 14.08 10.71 -16.31
CA THR A 73 13.67 11.73 -17.27
C THR A 73 13.19 11.11 -18.59
N ALA A 74 13.60 9.87 -18.89
CA ALA A 74 13.28 9.18 -20.13
C ALA A 74 11.78 8.87 -20.29
N SER A 75 11.06 8.60 -19.19
CA SER A 75 9.62 8.37 -19.21
C SER A 75 8.98 8.55 -17.82
N ASP A 76 7.66 8.74 -17.78
CA ASP A 76 6.93 8.74 -16.51
C ASP A 76 6.93 7.36 -15.84
N GLU A 77 6.94 6.27 -16.60
CA GLU A 77 7.07 4.91 -16.03
C GLU A 77 8.41 4.73 -15.32
N ASN A 78 9.51 5.20 -15.91
CA ASN A 78 10.82 5.17 -15.24
C ASN A 78 10.82 6.02 -13.97
N ALA A 79 10.21 7.21 -14.02
CA ALA A 79 10.10 8.06 -12.84
C ALA A 79 9.27 7.39 -11.73
N VAL A 80 8.17 6.71 -12.06
CA VAL A 80 7.38 5.91 -11.12
C VAL A 80 8.23 4.77 -10.53
N ARG A 81 9.00 4.06 -11.36
CA ARG A 81 9.90 2.98 -10.91
C ARG A 81 10.95 3.50 -9.93
N VAL A 82 11.61 4.61 -10.26
CA VAL A 82 12.57 5.28 -9.36
C VAL A 82 11.87 5.74 -8.08
N ALA A 83 10.66 6.29 -8.17
CA ALA A 83 9.89 6.71 -7.00
C ALA A 83 9.54 5.55 -6.04
N LEU A 84 9.23 4.37 -6.57
CA LEU A 84 8.94 3.18 -5.78
C LEU A 84 10.19 2.62 -5.08
N ILE A 85 11.34 2.65 -5.75
CA ILE A 85 12.61 2.13 -5.24
C ILE A 85 13.25 3.11 -4.24
N TYR A 86 13.48 4.34 -4.67
CA TYR A 86 14.28 5.34 -3.96
C TYR A 86 13.43 6.34 -3.15
N GLY A 87 12.23 6.67 -3.63
CA GLY A 87 11.38 7.72 -3.05
C GLY A 87 11.43 9.00 -3.87
N GLY A 88 11.53 10.16 -3.21
CA GLY A 88 11.43 11.45 -3.90
C GLY A 88 10.00 11.80 -4.33
N ILE A 89 8.99 11.25 -3.66
CA ILE A 89 7.60 11.69 -3.78
C ILE A 89 7.11 12.13 -2.39
N PRO A 90 6.13 13.04 -2.29
CA PRO A 90 5.58 13.52 -1.03
C PRO A 90 5.17 12.40 -0.06
N VAL A 91 5.02 12.80 1.20
CA VAL A 91 4.39 11.95 2.21
C VAL A 91 2.97 11.63 1.73
N GLN A 92 2.62 10.35 1.81
CA GLN A 92 1.33 9.86 1.39
C GLN A 92 0.21 10.57 2.16
N MET A 93 -0.72 11.18 1.41
CA MET A 93 -1.89 11.83 1.98
C MET A 93 -2.77 10.80 2.70
N GLN A 94 -3.26 11.18 3.88
CA GLN A 94 -4.24 10.40 4.65
C GLN A 94 -5.60 11.10 4.55
N LEU A 95 -6.58 10.37 4.03
CA LEU A 95 -7.97 10.80 3.91
C LEU A 95 -8.74 10.32 5.13
N GLU A 96 -9.40 11.25 5.82
CA GLU A 96 -10.35 10.94 6.87
C GLU A 96 -11.64 10.40 6.25
N VAL A 97 -12.10 9.25 6.74
CA VAL A 97 -13.33 8.59 6.31
C VAL A 97 -14.33 8.67 7.44
N ASP A 98 -15.43 9.36 7.17
CA ASP A 98 -16.56 9.48 8.09
C ASP A 98 -17.14 8.10 8.38
N ASN A 99 -17.28 7.77 9.66
CA ASN A 99 -17.91 6.54 10.11
C ASN A 99 -19.41 6.74 10.45
N GLY A 100 -19.89 7.99 10.39
CA GLY A 100 -21.26 8.42 10.63
C GLY A 100 -21.73 8.40 12.09
N VAL A 101 -20.81 8.17 13.04
CA VAL A 101 -21.09 8.15 14.49
C VAL A 101 -20.16 9.15 15.19
N ALA A 102 -20.71 10.28 15.63
CA ALA A 102 -19.94 11.41 16.17
C ALA A 102 -19.06 11.04 17.39
N GLU A 103 -19.46 10.04 18.17
CA GLU A 103 -18.74 9.58 19.36
C GLU A 103 -17.57 8.64 19.03
N ILE A 104 -17.52 8.09 17.82
CA ILE A 104 -16.47 7.16 17.39
C ILE A 104 -15.48 7.91 16.49
N PRO A 105 -14.18 7.90 16.77
CA PRO A 105 -13.19 8.54 15.90
C PRO A 105 -13.21 7.98 14.48
N ASN A 106 -13.14 8.88 13.49
CA ASN A 106 -13.02 8.52 12.09
C ASN A 106 -11.75 7.75 11.80
N LYS A 107 -11.79 6.92 10.75
CA LYS A 107 -10.62 6.19 10.30
C LYS A 107 -9.91 6.97 9.20
N HIS A 108 -8.60 6.85 9.19
CA HIS A 108 -7.78 7.41 8.13
C HIS A 108 -7.41 6.29 7.15
N ILE A 109 -7.50 6.59 5.86
CA ILE A 109 -7.00 5.72 4.79
C ILE A 109 -5.97 6.48 3.97
N ALA A 110 -4.97 5.77 3.46
CA ALA A 110 -4.11 6.30 2.43
C ALA A 110 -4.93 6.68 1.18
N ASP A 111 -4.53 7.77 0.51
CA ASP A 111 -5.06 8.14 -0.80
C ASP A 111 -4.94 6.94 -1.76
N PRO A 112 -6.07 6.39 -2.25
CA PRO A 112 -6.05 5.23 -3.15
C PRO A 112 -5.34 5.48 -4.48
N THR A 113 -5.14 6.76 -4.86
CA THR A 113 -4.46 7.16 -6.09
C THR A 113 -2.96 7.37 -5.91
N ASP A 114 -2.43 7.36 -4.68
CA ASP A 114 -0.98 7.44 -4.43
C ASP A 114 -0.26 6.26 -5.10
N ILE A 115 0.90 6.53 -5.72
CA ILE A 115 1.73 5.52 -6.40
C ILE A 115 1.93 4.26 -5.57
N ARG A 116 2.07 4.39 -4.24
CA ARG A 116 2.31 3.29 -3.29
C ARG A 116 1.04 2.45 -3.02
N GLU A 117 -0.13 2.99 -3.30
CA GLU A 117 -1.42 2.27 -3.30
C GLU A 117 -1.75 1.67 -4.67
N VAL A 118 -1.26 2.28 -5.76
CA VAL A 118 -1.53 1.85 -7.14
C VAL A 118 -0.58 0.75 -7.62
N TYR A 119 0.72 0.88 -7.40
CA TYR A 119 1.74 -0.04 -7.91
C TYR A 119 2.37 -0.90 -6.82
N SER A 120 2.75 -2.12 -7.20
CA SER A 120 3.39 -3.07 -6.30
C SER A 120 4.87 -2.73 -6.14
N LYS A 121 5.23 -2.11 -5.00
CA LYS A 121 6.64 -1.87 -4.63
C LYS A 121 7.49 -3.15 -4.66
N PRO A 122 7.03 -4.31 -4.14
CA PRO A 122 7.80 -5.56 -4.26
C PRO A 122 8.13 -5.91 -5.71
N LYS A 123 7.20 -5.72 -6.65
CA LYS A 123 7.42 -6.00 -8.09
C LYS A 123 8.31 -4.97 -8.79
N ALA A 124 8.46 -3.77 -8.24
CA ALA A 124 9.44 -2.80 -8.72
C ALA A 124 10.88 -3.15 -8.30
N ILE A 125 11.05 -4.02 -7.30
CA ILE A 125 12.35 -4.37 -6.70
C ILE A 125 12.75 -5.82 -6.98
N GLU A 126 11.79 -6.75 -7.06
CA GLU A 126 12.00 -8.17 -7.32
C GLU A 126 11.45 -8.57 -8.68
N ASP A 127 12.17 -9.44 -9.39
CA ASP A 127 11.80 -9.87 -10.75
C ASP A 127 11.61 -8.64 -11.66
N CYS A 128 12.47 -7.64 -11.45
CA CYS A 128 12.28 -6.27 -11.92
C CYS A 128 13.01 -5.98 -13.22
N ILE A 129 13.96 -6.82 -13.62
CA ILE A 129 14.78 -6.65 -14.81
C ILE A 129 15.26 -8.00 -15.33
N ASP A 130 15.30 -8.15 -16.65
CA ASP A 130 16.04 -9.19 -17.34
C ASP A 130 17.49 -8.72 -17.56
N LEU A 131 18.45 -9.38 -16.91
CA LEU A 131 19.87 -8.99 -16.97
C LEU A 131 20.56 -9.42 -18.27
N ASP A 132 19.97 -10.31 -19.07
CA ASP A 132 20.52 -10.71 -20.37
C ASP A 132 20.18 -9.66 -21.44
N THR A 133 18.97 -9.08 -21.36
CA THR A 133 18.50 -8.05 -22.30
C THR A 133 18.69 -6.62 -21.78
N MET A 134 18.91 -6.46 -20.47
CA MET A 134 18.90 -5.17 -19.75
C MET A 134 17.56 -4.43 -19.83
N GLU A 135 16.45 -5.18 -19.99
CA GLU A 135 15.10 -4.64 -20.07
C GLU A 135 14.38 -4.76 -18.72
N TRP A 136 13.87 -3.63 -18.21
CA TRP A 136 13.06 -3.59 -17.00
C TRP A 136 11.70 -4.23 -17.24
N THR A 137 11.23 -5.06 -16.29
CA THR A 137 9.89 -5.64 -16.37
C THR A 137 8.84 -4.54 -16.15
N PRO A 138 7.68 -4.61 -16.85
CA PRO A 138 6.62 -3.63 -16.68
C PRO A 138 6.18 -3.51 -15.22
N LEU A 139 5.86 -2.29 -14.79
CA LEU A 139 5.33 -2.07 -13.44
C LEU A 139 4.00 -2.83 -13.26
N ALA A 140 3.90 -3.57 -12.16
CA ALA A 140 2.69 -4.30 -11.82
C ALA A 140 1.81 -3.48 -10.87
N TYR A 141 0.50 -3.47 -11.10
CA TYR A 141 -0.46 -2.92 -10.14
C TYR A 141 -0.42 -3.70 -8.82
N ARG A 142 -0.67 -2.99 -7.72
CA ARG A 142 -0.84 -3.58 -6.40
C ARG A 142 -2.18 -4.30 -6.37
N THR A 143 -2.14 -5.62 -6.23
CA THR A 143 -3.34 -6.43 -6.03
C THR A 143 -3.53 -6.74 -4.56
N GLY A 144 -4.79 -7.01 -4.19
CA GLY A 144 -5.20 -7.21 -2.82
C GLY A 144 -6.64 -7.66 -2.79
N ASN A 145 -7.00 -8.41 -1.75
CA ASN A 145 -8.37 -8.82 -1.56
C ASN A 145 -9.09 -7.67 -0.84
N VAL A 146 -9.97 -6.95 -1.55
CA VAL A 146 -10.97 -6.12 -0.87
C VAL A 146 -12.11 -7.08 -0.52
N PRO A 147 -12.25 -7.55 0.73
CA PRO A 147 -13.43 -8.32 1.08
C PRO A 147 -14.64 -7.43 0.79
N ASN A 148 -15.53 -7.89 -0.08
CA ASN A 148 -16.83 -7.28 -0.26
C ASN A 148 -17.48 -7.20 1.13
N ARG A 149 -17.52 -6.02 1.73
CA ARG A 149 -18.16 -5.83 3.03
C ARG A 149 -19.65 -5.73 2.78
N THR A 150 -20.31 -6.89 2.78
CA THR A 150 -21.77 -6.94 2.76
C THR A 150 -22.31 -6.71 4.17
N ASP A 151 -23.57 -6.29 4.28
CA ASP A 151 -24.27 -6.20 5.57
C ASP A 151 -24.25 -7.53 6.33
N GLU A 152 -24.27 -8.64 5.59
CA GLU A 152 -24.17 -9.97 6.18
C GLU A 152 -22.80 -10.21 6.82
N ASN A 153 -21.71 -9.76 6.19
CA ASN A 153 -20.39 -9.84 6.81
C ASN A 153 -20.31 -8.98 8.07
N LEU A 154 -20.93 -7.80 8.08
CA LEU A 154 -21.00 -6.96 9.28
C LEU A 154 -21.78 -7.67 10.40
N ARG A 155 -22.92 -8.30 10.08
CA ARG A 155 -23.70 -9.11 11.05
C ARG A 155 -22.91 -10.29 11.58
N GLN A 156 -22.20 -11.00 10.72
CA GLN A 156 -21.34 -12.14 11.11
C GLN A 156 -20.22 -11.71 12.05
N ILE A 157 -19.52 -10.61 11.74
CA ILE A 157 -18.47 -10.05 12.61
C ILE A 157 -19.06 -9.68 13.97
N ARG A 158 -20.18 -8.96 14.00
CA ARG A 158 -20.87 -8.58 15.24
C ARG A 158 -21.21 -9.81 16.09
N ASN A 159 -21.83 -10.82 15.48
CA ASN A 159 -22.23 -12.05 16.19
C ASN A 159 -21.00 -12.81 16.70
N GLY A 160 -19.94 -12.94 15.90
CA GLY A 160 -18.70 -13.57 16.33
C GLY A 160 -18.02 -12.85 17.51
N LEU A 161 -18.07 -11.51 17.57
CA LEU A 161 -17.59 -10.72 18.71
C LEU A 161 -18.45 -10.92 19.97
N LEU A 162 -19.77 -11.07 19.81
CA LEU A 162 -20.66 -11.44 20.92
C LEU A 162 -20.33 -12.84 21.44
N ASP A 163 -20.19 -13.83 20.58
CA ASP A 163 -19.87 -15.21 20.97
C ASP A 163 -18.50 -15.28 21.66
N THR A 164 -17.49 -14.59 21.12
CA THR A 164 -16.13 -14.60 21.70
C THR A 164 -16.07 -13.89 23.06
N SER A 165 -16.96 -12.91 23.29
CA SER A 165 -17.05 -12.22 24.58
C SER A 165 -17.85 -12.99 25.63
N ASP A 166 -18.64 -14.00 25.27
CA ASP A 166 -19.34 -14.86 26.25
C ASP A 166 -18.35 -15.56 27.18
N GLN A 167 -17.25 -16.07 26.62
CA GLN A 167 -16.19 -16.73 27.41
C GLN A 167 -15.44 -15.77 28.34
N LYS A 168 -15.60 -14.46 28.15
CA LYS A 168 -14.99 -13.44 29.01
C LYS A 168 -15.89 -13.11 30.20
N MET A 169 -17.20 -13.38 30.12
CA MET A 169 -18.16 -13.12 31.19
C MET A 169 -18.20 -14.29 32.18
N VAL A 170 -17.31 -14.29 33.17
CA VAL A 170 -17.28 -15.28 34.26
C VAL A 170 -17.89 -14.73 35.54
N ALA A 171 -18.50 -15.61 36.36
CA ALA A 171 -19.23 -15.22 37.57
C ALA A 171 -18.34 -14.51 38.62
N ASP A 172 -17.06 -14.87 38.70
CA ASP A 172 -16.11 -14.32 39.69
C ASP A 172 -15.34 -13.10 39.17
N MET A 173 -15.82 -12.47 38.09
CA MET A 173 -15.19 -11.29 37.51
C MET A 173 -15.32 -10.06 38.43
N PRO A 174 -14.28 -9.22 38.55
CA PRO A 174 -14.38 -7.92 39.22
C PRO A 174 -15.51 -7.06 38.62
N ALA A 175 -16.33 -6.45 39.48
CA ALA A 175 -17.54 -5.73 39.06
C ALA A 175 -17.28 -4.64 38.00
N GLY A 176 -16.15 -3.94 38.07
CA GLY A 176 -15.76 -2.94 37.06
C GLY A 176 -15.55 -3.55 35.68
N LEU A 177 -14.85 -4.69 35.61
CA LEU A 177 -14.60 -5.39 34.36
C LEU A 177 -15.89 -6.01 33.79
N ALA A 178 -16.78 -6.49 34.66
CA ALA A 178 -18.09 -7.02 34.25
C ALA A 178 -18.97 -5.93 33.62
N ALA A 179 -18.93 -4.71 34.18
CA ALA A 179 -19.61 -3.55 33.62
C ALA A 179 -19.04 -3.20 32.23
N GLU A 180 -17.72 -3.15 32.07
CA GLU A 180 -17.06 -2.86 30.79
C GLU A 180 -17.47 -3.86 29.69
N TRP A 181 -17.46 -5.16 29.97
CA TRP A 181 -17.88 -6.18 29.01
C TRP A 181 -19.38 -6.10 28.68
N THR A 182 -20.21 -5.77 29.67
CA THR A 182 -21.64 -5.60 29.46
C THR A 182 -21.91 -4.41 28.54
N THR A 183 -21.24 -3.27 28.77
CA THR A 183 -21.28 -2.09 27.91
C THR A 183 -20.82 -2.43 26.50
N TYR A 184 -19.65 -3.07 26.35
CA TYR A 184 -19.11 -3.46 25.03
C TYR A 184 -20.11 -4.32 24.24
N ARG A 185 -20.70 -5.34 24.87
CA ARG A 185 -21.68 -6.22 24.24
C ARG A 185 -22.97 -5.50 23.88
N GLN A 186 -23.39 -4.54 24.69
CA GLN A 186 -24.56 -3.71 24.38
C GLN A 186 -24.29 -2.84 23.16
N THR A 187 -23.13 -2.16 23.09
CA THR A 187 -22.72 -1.38 21.92
C THR A 187 -22.75 -2.23 20.64
N LEU A 188 -22.23 -3.47 20.67
CA LEU A 188 -22.28 -4.37 19.50
C LEU A 188 -23.72 -4.65 19.04
N ARG A 189 -24.66 -4.84 19.96
CA ARG A 189 -26.08 -5.07 19.63
C ARG A 189 -26.76 -3.83 19.07
N ASP A 190 -26.32 -2.66 19.50
CA ASP A 190 -26.91 -1.37 19.10
C ASP A 190 -26.35 -0.86 17.76
N LEU A 191 -25.23 -1.42 17.27
CA LEU A 191 -24.64 -1.05 15.98
C LEU A 191 -25.65 -0.95 14.81
N PRO A 192 -26.59 -1.89 14.59
CA PRO A 192 -27.56 -1.76 13.50
C PRO A 192 -28.48 -0.54 13.61
N ALA A 193 -28.84 -0.12 14.83
CA ALA A 193 -29.66 1.06 15.06
C ALA A 193 -28.84 2.34 14.90
N LEU A 194 -27.57 2.31 15.32
CA LEU A 194 -26.62 3.42 15.15
C LEU A 194 -26.28 3.67 13.68
N THR A 195 -26.20 2.63 12.85
CA THR A 195 -25.86 2.75 11.42
C THR A 195 -27.07 2.94 10.50
N ALA A 196 -28.30 2.74 10.97
CA ALA A 196 -29.52 2.93 10.18
C ALA A 196 -29.95 4.40 10.02
N ALA A 197 -29.27 5.32 10.71
CA ALA A 197 -29.54 6.77 10.67
C ALA A 197 -28.66 7.53 9.66
N ILE A 198 -27.84 6.81 8.88
CA ILE A 198 -26.89 7.33 7.89
C ILE A 198 -27.36 6.95 6.49
#